data_AF-A0A4Q0RWM6-F1
#
_entry.id   AF-A0A4Q0RWM6-F1
#
_cell.length_a   1.000
_cell.length_b   1.000
_cell.length_c   1.000
_cell.angle_alpha   90.00
_cell.angle_beta   90.00
_cell.angle_gamma   90.00
#
_symmetry.space_group_name_H-M   'P 1'
#
loop_
_entity.id
_entity.type
_entity.pdbx_description
1 polymer ?
#
loop_
_entity_poly.entity_id
_entity_poly.type
_entity_poly.pdbx_seq_one_letter_code
_entity_poly.pdbx_strand_id
1 'polypeptide(L)'
;MAGIVKDWQIELIEAHRGLFCPPAGNPGAALGYPRCEGGWRDLIQRLCVRLEAALGDDERIHLDRIREAVGRLRVSWRGQVMPATICRIHEAIALAEARSACTCELCGEPGRLYLDDGVCMARCAAHARGTPLADESEGNRMHIVRMPRCDGSGYEPRRYDRENDNFVDPPPDEEE
;
A
#
# COMPACT_ATOMS: atom_id res chain seq x y z
N MET A 1 -13.93 -28.61 17.15
CA MET A 1 -14.43 -27.22 17.09
C MET A 1 -13.50 -26.46 16.16
N ALA A 2 -13.84 -26.40 14.87
CA ALA A 2 -13.08 -25.61 13.91
C ALA A 2 -13.38 -24.14 14.22
N GLY A 3 -12.44 -23.45 14.87
CA GLY A 3 -12.51 -22.01 15.03
C GLY A 3 -12.67 -21.41 13.64
N ILE A 4 -13.76 -20.69 13.42
CA ILE A 4 -13.94 -19.85 12.24
C ILE A 4 -12.76 -18.87 12.30
N VAL A 5 -11.72 -19.12 11.51
CA VAL A 5 -10.68 -18.13 11.27
C VAL A 5 -11.44 -16.98 10.62
N LYS A 6 -11.68 -15.92 11.38
CA LYS A 6 -12.35 -14.74 10.85
C LYS A 6 -11.48 -14.22 9.72
N ASP A 7 -12.06 -14.20 8.53
CA ASP A 7 -11.44 -13.67 7.33
C ASP A 7 -11.19 -12.17 7.55
N TRP A 8 -9.92 -11.78 7.68
CA TRP A 8 -9.55 -10.41 8.03
C TRP A 8 -9.91 -9.43 6.92
N GLN A 9 -9.99 -9.89 5.66
CA GLN A 9 -10.43 -9.09 4.54
C GLN A 9 -11.90 -8.72 4.71
N ILE A 10 -12.74 -9.67 5.15
CA ILE A 10 -14.14 -9.39 5.46
C ILE A 10 -14.27 -8.42 6.62
N GLU A 11 -13.50 -8.59 7.70
CA GLU A 11 -13.50 -7.65 8.83
C GLU A 11 -13.12 -6.23 8.39
N LEU A 12 -12.09 -6.10 7.56
CA LEU A 12 -11.64 -4.81 7.01
C LEU A 12 -12.72 -4.16 6.14
N ILE A 13 -13.35 -4.93 5.25
CA ILE A 13 -14.42 -4.45 4.36
C ILE A 13 -15.63 -3.98 5.16
N GLU A 14 -15.98 -4.70 6.21
CA GLU A 14 -17.07 -4.34 7.12
C GLU A 14 -16.74 -3.10 7.98
N ALA A 15 -15.49 -2.92 8.39
CA ALA A 15 -15.06 -1.73 9.12
C ALA A 15 -15.07 -0.47 8.23
N HIS A 16 -14.77 -0.62 6.94
CA HIS A 16 -14.61 0.49 5.99
C HIS A 16 -15.60 0.41 4.81
N ARG A 17 -16.87 0.10 5.09
CA ARG A 17 -17.89 -0.12 4.04
C ARG A 17 -18.05 1.05 3.08
N GLY A 18 -17.77 2.29 3.51
CA GLY A 18 -17.80 3.48 2.65
C GLY A 18 -16.79 3.39 1.50
N LEU A 19 -15.59 2.91 1.79
CA LEU A 19 -14.52 2.72 0.81
C LEU A 19 -14.75 1.49 -0.07
N PHE A 20 -15.22 0.38 0.48
CA PHE A 20 -15.33 -0.88 -0.28
C PHE A 20 -16.67 -1.07 -1.01
N CYS A 21 -17.72 -0.39 -0.56
CA CYS A 21 -19.10 -0.48 -1.07
C CYS A 21 -19.53 -1.94 -1.41
N PRO A 22 -19.40 -2.90 -0.47
CA PRO A 22 -19.73 -4.30 -0.73
C PRO A 22 -21.22 -4.50 -1.02
N PRO A 23 -21.60 -5.47 -1.88
CA PRO A 23 -22.98 -5.91 -2.01
C PRO A 23 -23.60 -6.31 -0.67
N ALA A 24 -24.89 -6.05 -0.49
CA ALA A 24 -25.61 -6.37 0.74
C ALA A 24 -25.52 -7.88 1.06
N GLY A 25 -25.07 -8.20 2.27
CA GLY A 25 -24.89 -9.59 2.72
C GLY A 25 -23.74 -10.35 2.07
N ASN A 26 -22.95 -9.74 1.18
CA ASN A 26 -21.80 -10.39 0.54
C ASN A 26 -20.56 -9.47 0.49
N PRO A 27 -19.90 -9.24 1.65
CA PRO A 27 -18.65 -8.47 1.72
C PRO A 27 -17.52 -9.03 0.84
N GLY A 28 -17.48 -10.34 0.63
CA GLY A 28 -16.46 -10.99 -0.22
C GLY A 28 -16.55 -10.65 -1.71
N ALA A 29 -17.66 -10.07 -2.16
CA ALA A 29 -17.87 -9.62 -3.53
C ALA A 29 -17.53 -8.14 -3.77
N ALA A 30 -16.93 -7.44 -2.79
CA ALA A 30 -16.44 -6.08 -2.99
C ALA A 30 -15.40 -6.03 -4.13
N LEU A 31 -15.47 -5.00 -4.98
CA LEU A 31 -14.49 -4.82 -6.07
C LEU A 31 -13.08 -4.66 -5.49
N GLY A 32 -12.95 -3.83 -4.47
CA GLY A 32 -11.70 -3.59 -3.74
C GLY A 32 -11.24 -4.73 -2.83
N TYR A 33 -11.85 -5.92 -2.86
CA TYR A 33 -11.45 -7.04 -1.98
C TYR A 33 -9.91 -7.26 -2.02
N PRO A 34 -9.20 -7.23 -0.87
CA PRO A 34 -7.75 -7.41 -0.83
C PRO A 34 -7.31 -8.77 -1.38
N ARG A 35 -6.62 -8.77 -2.53
CA ARG A 35 -5.98 -9.95 -3.13
C ARG A 35 -4.49 -9.95 -2.79
N CYS A 36 -4.20 -10.17 -1.52
CA CYS A 36 -2.85 -10.18 -0.94
C CYS A 36 -2.86 -10.98 0.37
N GLU A 37 -1.67 -11.34 0.82
CA GLU A 37 -1.45 -12.11 2.04
C GLU A 37 -1.68 -11.29 3.33
N GLY A 38 -1.93 -12.00 4.43
CA GLY A 38 -2.37 -11.43 5.70
C GLY A 38 -1.34 -10.56 6.43
N GLY A 39 -0.05 -10.69 6.12
CA GLY A 39 0.99 -9.83 6.68
C GLY A 39 0.86 -8.35 6.28
N TRP A 40 0.10 -8.05 5.22
CA TRP A 40 -0.22 -6.68 4.83
C TRP A 40 -1.55 -6.16 5.40
N ARG A 41 -2.25 -6.92 6.26
CA ARG A 41 -3.49 -6.47 6.90
C ARG A 41 -3.33 -5.09 7.55
N ASP A 42 -2.30 -4.91 8.37
CA ASP A 42 -2.09 -3.68 9.14
C ASP A 42 -1.85 -2.45 8.25
N LEU A 43 -1.02 -2.59 7.20
CA LEU A 43 -0.78 -1.46 6.29
C LEU A 43 -2.01 -1.09 5.46
N ILE A 44 -2.85 -2.07 5.11
CA ILE A 44 -4.12 -1.81 4.40
C ILE A 44 -5.14 -1.16 5.35
N GLN A 45 -5.17 -1.57 6.62
CA GLN A 45 -5.98 -0.91 7.65
C GLN A 45 -5.58 0.56 7.79
N ARG A 46 -4.27 0.86 7.88
CA ARG A 46 -3.76 2.24 7.93
C ARG A 46 -4.11 3.03 6.67
N LEU A 47 -4.01 2.40 5.50
CA LEU A 47 -4.44 3.02 4.24
C LEU A 47 -5.91 3.44 4.32
N CYS A 48 -6.82 2.56 4.76
CA CYS A 48 -8.24 2.86 4.86
C CYS A 48 -8.50 4.07 5.78
N VAL A 49 -7.86 4.09 6.95
CA VAL A 49 -7.95 5.23 7.89
C VAL A 49 -7.44 6.53 7.27
N ARG A 50 -6.31 6.49 6.55
CA ARG A 50 -5.77 7.67 5.85
C ARG A 50 -6.69 8.17 4.75
N LEU A 51 -7.29 7.26 3.98
CA LEU A 51 -8.23 7.61 2.93
C LEU A 51 -9.48 8.27 3.51
N GLU A 52 -10.07 7.71 4.56
CA GLU A 52 -11.24 8.31 5.23
C GLU A 52 -10.92 9.69 5.80
N ALA A 53 -9.76 9.87 6.43
CA ALA A 53 -9.32 11.17 6.93
C ALA A 53 -9.00 12.19 5.81
N ALA A 54 -8.70 11.73 4.60
CA ALA A 54 -8.44 12.59 3.46
C ALA A 54 -9.74 13.12 2.83
N LEU A 55 -10.87 12.45 2.98
CA LEU A 55 -12.13 12.88 2.37
C LEU A 55 -12.75 14.06 3.14
N GLY A 56 -13.28 15.05 2.41
CA GLY A 56 -14.22 16.02 2.97
C GLY A 56 -15.63 15.44 3.16
N ASP A 57 -16.50 16.18 3.86
CA ASP A 57 -17.83 15.70 4.27
C ASP A 57 -18.72 15.20 3.11
N ASP A 58 -18.62 15.82 1.94
CA ASP A 58 -19.39 15.46 0.74
C ASP A 58 -18.60 14.61 -0.28
N GLU A 59 -17.35 14.26 0.02
CA GLU A 59 -16.47 13.53 -0.89
C GLU A 59 -16.56 12.02 -0.64
N ARG A 60 -16.63 11.26 -1.73
CA ARG A 60 -16.69 9.80 -1.66
C ARG A 60 -15.82 9.16 -2.72
N ILE A 61 -15.09 8.14 -2.29
CA ILE A 61 -14.32 7.26 -3.16
C ILE A 61 -14.67 5.81 -2.91
N HIS A 62 -14.41 4.98 -3.90
CA HIS A 62 -14.53 3.54 -3.81
C HIS A 62 -13.24 2.87 -4.27
N LEU A 63 -12.79 1.88 -3.49
CA LEU A 63 -11.65 1.04 -3.84
C LEU A 63 -12.11 0.00 -4.87
N ASP A 64 -11.46 0.00 -6.03
CA ASP A 64 -11.80 -0.89 -7.15
C ASP A 64 -10.91 -2.11 -7.21
N ARG A 65 -9.66 -1.99 -6.76
CA ARG A 65 -8.71 -3.10 -6.77
C ARG A 65 -7.65 -2.88 -5.71
N ILE A 66 -7.40 -3.92 -4.93
CA ILE A 66 -6.26 -4.05 -4.05
C ILE A 66 -5.59 -5.37 -4.40
N ARG A 67 -4.34 -5.30 -4.88
CA ARG A 67 -3.60 -6.51 -5.27
C ARG A 67 -2.12 -6.36 -4.98
N GLU A 68 -1.43 -7.48 -4.92
CA GLU A 68 0.01 -7.50 -5.10
C GLU A 68 0.39 -7.35 -6.58
N ALA A 69 1.44 -6.58 -6.86
CA ALA A 69 2.15 -6.58 -8.12
C ALA A 69 3.64 -6.28 -7.90
N VAL A 70 4.49 -7.24 -8.28
CA VAL A 70 5.96 -7.13 -8.19
C VAL A 70 6.42 -6.89 -6.73
N GLY A 71 5.88 -7.66 -5.78
CA GLY A 71 6.23 -7.56 -4.35
C GLY A 71 5.76 -6.27 -3.67
N ARG A 72 4.82 -5.56 -4.29
CA ARG A 72 4.25 -4.30 -3.76
C ARG A 72 2.73 -4.32 -3.86
N LEU A 73 2.08 -3.64 -2.94
CA LEU A 73 0.66 -3.32 -3.02
C LEU A 73 0.42 -2.42 -4.23
N ARG A 74 -0.70 -2.63 -4.91
CA ARG A 74 -1.28 -1.71 -5.89
C ARG A 74 -2.74 -1.48 -5.56
N VAL A 75 -3.10 -0.22 -5.48
CA VAL A 75 -4.45 0.22 -5.14
C VAL A 75 -4.99 1.10 -6.24
N SER A 76 -6.17 0.76 -6.75
CA SER A 76 -6.94 1.63 -7.63
C SER A 76 -8.25 2.03 -6.98
N TRP A 77 -8.67 3.26 -7.22
CA TRP A 77 -9.89 3.83 -6.68
C TRP A 77 -10.63 4.62 -7.77
N ARG A 78 -11.91 4.86 -7.52
CA ARG A 78 -12.77 5.73 -8.33
C ARG A 78 -13.59 6.65 -7.43
N GLY A 79 -13.95 7.81 -7.94
CA GLY A 79 -14.73 8.81 -7.21
C GLY A 79 -14.51 10.20 -7.79
N GLN A 80 -15.36 11.15 -7.38
CA GLN A 80 -15.17 12.56 -7.70
C GLN A 80 -14.84 13.29 -6.40
N VAL A 81 -13.65 13.86 -6.35
CA VAL A 81 -13.12 14.60 -5.20
C VAL A 81 -12.38 15.84 -5.70
N MET A 82 -12.19 16.82 -4.83
CA MET A 82 -11.46 18.04 -5.10
C MET A 82 -9.99 17.74 -5.38
N PRO A 83 -9.30 18.56 -6.21
CA PRO A 83 -7.89 18.35 -6.53
C PRO A 83 -6.97 18.21 -5.30
N ALA A 84 -7.22 19.00 -4.24
CA ALA A 84 -6.46 18.89 -3.00
C ALA A 84 -6.68 17.55 -2.27
N THR A 85 -7.87 16.95 -2.40
CA THR A 85 -8.16 15.61 -1.86
C THR A 85 -7.50 14.51 -2.69
N ILE A 86 -7.43 14.67 -4.02
CA ILE A 86 -6.70 13.74 -4.91
C ILE A 86 -5.25 13.59 -4.45
N CYS A 87 -4.57 14.69 -4.11
CA CYS A 87 -3.21 14.64 -3.58
C CYS A 87 -3.08 13.76 -2.34
N ARG A 88 -3.95 14.00 -1.34
CA ARG A 88 -3.91 13.30 -0.06
C ARG A 88 -4.22 11.81 -0.24
N ILE A 89 -5.12 11.47 -1.16
CA ILE A 89 -5.40 10.07 -1.55
C ILE A 89 -4.17 9.43 -2.19
N HIS A 90 -3.54 10.10 -3.17
CA HIS A 90 -2.36 9.57 -3.84
C HIS A 90 -1.18 9.39 -2.88
N GLU A 91 -1.00 10.32 -1.93
CA GLU A 91 0.00 10.19 -0.87
C GLU A 91 -0.30 9.02 0.06
N ALA A 92 -1.54 8.86 0.52
CA ALA A 92 -1.95 7.74 1.35
C ALA A 92 -1.70 6.38 0.65
N ILE A 93 -2.04 6.29 -0.64
CA ILE A 93 -1.78 5.09 -1.45
C ILE A 93 -0.28 4.86 -1.58
N ALA A 94 0.49 5.87 -1.98
CA ALA A 94 1.92 5.75 -2.18
C ALA A 94 2.66 5.32 -0.90
N LEU A 95 2.25 5.82 0.27
CA LEU A 95 2.78 5.36 1.57
C LEU A 95 2.50 3.86 1.79
N ALA A 96 1.28 3.40 1.50
CA ALA A 96 0.92 1.99 1.64
C ALA A 96 1.71 1.11 0.66
N GLU A 97 1.87 1.55 -0.60
CA GLU A 97 2.68 0.85 -1.60
C GLU A 97 4.16 0.79 -1.19
N ALA A 98 4.73 1.89 -0.70
CA ALA A 98 6.11 1.94 -0.21
C ALA A 98 6.31 1.02 1.01
N ARG A 99 5.38 1.07 1.97
CA ARG A 99 5.41 0.21 3.16
C ARG A 99 5.34 -1.26 2.81
N SER A 100 4.49 -1.63 1.85
CA SER A 100 4.36 -3.03 1.42
C SER A 100 5.66 -3.60 0.86
N ALA A 101 6.44 -2.79 0.12
CA ALA A 101 7.72 -3.21 -0.47
C ALA A 101 8.78 -3.60 0.57
N CYS A 102 8.67 -3.08 1.79
CA CYS A 102 9.57 -3.37 2.92
C CYS A 102 8.86 -4.09 4.08
N THR A 103 7.72 -4.74 3.82
CA THR A 103 6.94 -5.49 4.82
C THR A 103 6.71 -6.91 4.32
N CYS A 104 7.04 -7.90 5.12
CA CYS A 104 6.79 -9.30 4.77
C CYS A 104 5.29 -9.54 4.56
N GLU A 105 4.89 -10.01 3.38
CA GLU A 105 3.47 -10.23 3.08
C GLU A 105 2.87 -11.39 3.87
N LEU A 106 3.70 -12.30 4.43
CA LEU A 106 3.23 -13.43 5.24
C LEU A 106 2.97 -13.07 6.71
N CYS A 107 3.87 -12.32 7.34
CA CYS A 107 3.81 -12.07 8.78
C CYS A 107 3.79 -10.59 9.21
N GLY A 108 3.99 -9.65 8.29
CA GLY A 108 3.98 -8.21 8.60
C GLY A 108 5.27 -7.65 9.20
N GLU A 109 6.26 -8.49 9.46
CA GLU A 109 7.57 -8.05 9.94
C GLU A 109 8.35 -7.25 8.88
N PRO A 110 9.30 -6.38 9.28
CA PRO A 110 10.20 -5.71 8.35
C PRO A 110 10.88 -6.70 7.40
N GLY A 111 10.90 -6.35 6.12
CA GLY A 111 11.44 -7.19 5.07
C GLY A 111 12.00 -6.39 3.91
N ARG A 112 12.42 -7.12 2.89
CA ARG A 112 12.90 -6.58 1.61
C ARG A 112 12.37 -7.39 0.46
N LEU A 113 12.58 -6.92 -0.76
CA LEU A 113 12.16 -7.63 -1.96
C LEU A 113 13.11 -8.79 -2.28
N TYR A 114 12.52 -9.92 -2.64
CA TYR A 114 13.21 -11.08 -3.18
C TYR A 114 12.62 -11.43 -4.54
N LEU A 115 13.46 -11.99 -5.41
CA LEU A 115 13.08 -12.54 -6.69
C LEU A 115 13.24 -14.06 -6.65
N ASP A 116 12.12 -14.78 -6.73
CA ASP A 116 12.08 -16.24 -6.85
C ASP A 116 11.37 -16.61 -8.14
N ASP A 117 12.05 -17.31 -9.05
CA ASP A 117 11.50 -17.78 -10.32
C ASP A 117 10.72 -16.69 -11.13
N GLY A 118 11.29 -15.48 -11.19
CA GLY A 118 10.68 -14.35 -11.90
C GLY A 118 9.56 -13.63 -11.13
N VAL A 119 9.19 -14.10 -9.94
CA VAL A 119 8.19 -13.49 -9.07
C VAL A 119 8.89 -12.66 -7.99
N CYS A 120 8.53 -11.38 -7.90
CA CYS A 120 9.03 -10.48 -6.87
C CYS A 120 8.08 -10.48 -5.67
N MET A 121 8.63 -10.59 -4.45
CA MET A 121 7.89 -10.82 -3.22
C MET A 121 8.55 -10.09 -2.05
N ALA A 122 7.76 -9.52 -1.12
CA ALA A 122 8.32 -8.86 0.06
C ALA A 122 8.42 -9.87 1.23
N ARG A 123 9.64 -10.11 1.74
CA ARG A 123 9.90 -11.11 2.78
C ARG A 123 10.84 -10.61 3.88
N CYS A 124 10.57 -11.02 5.11
CA CYS A 124 11.51 -10.87 6.22
C CYS A 124 12.60 -11.96 6.12
N ALA A 125 13.64 -11.87 6.94
CA ALA A 125 14.73 -12.84 6.95
C ALA A 125 14.24 -14.29 7.21
N ALA A 126 13.25 -14.47 8.10
CA ALA A 126 12.70 -15.77 8.44
C ALA A 126 11.90 -16.42 7.30
N HIS A 127 11.31 -15.60 6.42
CA HIS A 127 10.54 -16.05 5.26
C HIS A 127 11.27 -15.80 3.94
N ALA A 128 12.58 -15.54 3.99
CA ALA A 128 13.38 -15.25 2.82
C ALA A 128 13.30 -16.42 1.83
N ARG A 129 13.06 -16.09 0.56
CA ARG A 129 12.96 -17.07 -0.53
C ARG A 129 13.37 -16.42 -1.84
N GLY A 130 14.23 -17.08 -2.60
CA GLY A 130 14.82 -16.53 -3.82
C GLY A 130 16.02 -15.61 -3.57
N THR A 131 16.41 -14.88 -4.60
CA THR A 131 17.54 -13.95 -4.55
C THR A 131 17.06 -12.62 -4.00
N PRO A 132 17.69 -12.05 -2.95
CA PRO A 132 17.36 -10.70 -2.52
C PRO A 132 17.63 -9.75 -3.68
N LEU A 133 16.62 -8.96 -4.05
CA LEU A 133 16.86 -7.85 -4.95
C LEU A 133 17.72 -6.85 -4.18
N ALA A 134 18.81 -6.39 -4.81
CA ALA A 134 19.78 -5.54 -4.15
C ALA A 134 19.06 -4.38 -3.46
N ASP A 135 19.20 -4.33 -2.14
CA ASP A 135 19.12 -3.09 -1.40
C ASP A 135 20.34 -2.31 -1.92
N GLU A 136 20.14 -1.28 -2.73
CA GLU A 136 21.23 -0.39 -3.15
C GLU A 136 21.71 0.37 -1.89
N SER A 137 22.45 -0.32 -1.03
CA SER A 137 23.13 0.22 0.13
C SER A 137 24.18 1.19 -0.39
N GLU A 138 23.80 2.47 -0.39
CA GLU A 138 24.45 3.73 -0.82
C GLU A 138 23.51 4.64 -1.65
N GLY A 139 22.25 4.25 -1.88
CA GLY A 139 21.28 5.11 -2.59
C GLY A 139 19.82 4.67 -2.62
N ASN A 140 19.44 3.66 -1.83
CA ASN A 140 18.11 3.10 -1.59
C ASN A 140 16.95 3.55 -2.52
N ARG A 141 17.07 3.26 -3.83
CA ARG A 141 16.04 3.59 -4.83
C ARG A 141 14.74 2.82 -4.61
N MET A 142 14.77 1.71 -3.87
CA MET A 142 13.57 0.94 -3.56
C MET A 142 12.56 1.73 -2.72
N HIS A 143 13.06 2.60 -1.85
CA HIS A 143 12.29 3.52 -1.02
C HIS A 143 12.01 4.85 -1.73
N ILE A 144 12.57 5.08 -2.93
CA ILE A 144 12.25 6.26 -3.74
C ILE A 144 10.95 5.97 -4.49
N VAL A 145 9.90 6.70 -4.13
CA VAL A 145 8.60 6.66 -4.80
C VAL A 145 8.45 7.92 -5.64
N ARG A 146 7.90 7.76 -6.84
CA ARG A 146 7.51 8.88 -7.69
C ARG A 146 6.11 9.34 -7.27
N MET A 147 6.06 10.45 -6.55
CA MET A 147 4.83 11.06 -6.06
C MET A 147 4.27 12.02 -7.11
N PRO A 148 2.98 11.92 -7.48
CA PRO A 148 2.39 12.93 -8.36
C PRO A 148 2.34 14.27 -7.62
N ARG A 149 2.74 15.34 -8.30
CA ARG A 149 2.66 16.69 -7.75
C ARG A 149 1.22 17.16 -7.68
N CYS A 150 0.92 17.96 -6.66
CA CYS A 150 -0.42 18.48 -6.45
C CYS A 150 -0.93 19.44 -7.51
N ASP A 151 -0.02 20.14 -8.16
CA ASP A 151 -0.32 21.04 -9.27
C ASP A 151 -0.53 20.29 -10.61
N GLY A 152 -0.39 18.95 -10.61
CA GLY A 152 -0.46 18.13 -11.80
C GLY A 152 0.74 18.25 -12.74
N SER A 153 1.81 18.97 -12.34
CA SER A 153 2.97 19.26 -13.21
C SER A 153 3.93 18.08 -13.41
N GLY A 154 3.62 16.90 -12.86
CA GLY A 154 4.41 15.68 -13.06
C GLY A 154 4.57 14.89 -11.77
N TYR A 155 5.74 14.28 -11.61
CA TYR A 155 6.10 13.48 -10.45
C TYR A 155 7.38 13.99 -9.80
N GLU A 156 7.48 13.87 -8.47
CA GLU A 156 8.69 14.16 -7.69
C GLU A 156 9.19 12.91 -6.96
N PRO A 157 10.52 12.69 -6.89
CA PRO A 157 11.07 11.61 -6.11
C PRO A 157 10.96 11.93 -4.62
N ARG A 158 10.47 10.97 -3.83
CA ARG A 158 10.37 11.06 -2.38
C ARG A 158 10.93 9.80 -1.75
N ARG A 159 11.70 9.92 -0.68
CA ARG A 159 12.22 8.78 0.08
C ARG A 159 11.22 8.37 1.15
N TYR A 160 10.86 7.10 1.19
CA TYR A 160 9.98 6.55 2.22
C TYR A 160 10.73 6.22 3.51
N ASP A 161 10.33 6.86 4.61
CA ASP A 161 10.77 6.53 5.96
C ASP A 161 9.79 5.53 6.59
N ARG A 162 10.27 4.31 6.82
CA ARG A 162 9.46 3.23 7.41
C ARG A 162 9.14 3.47 8.88
N GLU A 163 10.07 4.05 9.63
CA GLU A 163 9.95 4.23 11.08
C GLU A 163 8.84 5.23 11.40
N ASN A 164 8.83 6.35 10.68
CA ASN A 164 7.82 7.40 10.83
C ASN A 164 6.61 7.21 9.91
N ASP A 165 6.67 6.26 8.97
CA ASP A 165 5.62 5.98 7.98
C ASP A 165 5.19 7.22 7.19
N ASN A 166 6.19 7.97 6.70
CA ASN A 166 6.01 9.21 5.95
C ASN A 166 7.01 9.31 4.78
N PHE A 167 6.85 10.34 3.96
CA PHE A 167 7.81 10.69 2.92
C PHE A 167 8.72 11.84 3.38
N VAL A 168 10.00 11.71 3.07
CA VAL A 168 11.03 12.74 3.28
C VAL A 168 11.71 13.05 1.96
N ASP A 169 12.31 14.23 1.85
CA ASP A 169 13.13 14.57 0.69
C ASP A 169 14.31 13.59 0.57
N PRO A 170 14.60 13.09 -0.65
CA PRO A 170 15.83 12.35 -0.87
C PRO A 170 17.02 13.28 -0.58
N PRO A 171 18.16 12.75 -0.10
CA PRO A 171 19.38 13.53 -0.06
C PRO A 171 19.68 14.08 -1.46
N PRO A 172 20.29 15.28 -1.58
CA PRO A 172 20.71 15.77 -2.89
C PRO A 172 21.60 14.72 -3.54
N ASP A 173 21.41 14.49 -4.85
CA ASP A 173 22.32 13.66 -5.63
C ASP A 173 23.71 14.32 -5.52
N GLU A 174 24.63 13.73 -4.76
CA GLU A 174 26.05 14.08 -4.86
C GLU A 174 26.48 13.58 -6.25
N GLU A 175 26.45 14.49 -7.24
CA GLU A 175 26.94 14.24 -8.58
C GLU A 175 28.43 13.83 -8.50
N GLU A 176 28.74 12.55 -8.74
CA GLU A 176 30.07 12.07 -9.13
C GLU A 176 30.26 12.13 -10.65
#